data_AF-A0A9E8MZI7-F1
#
_entry.id   AF-A0A9E8MZI7-F1
#
_cell.length_a   1.000
_cell.length_b   1.000
_cell.length_c   1.000
_cell.angle_alpha   90.00
_cell.angle_beta   90.00
_cell.angle_gamma   90.00
#
_symmetry.space_group_name_H-M   'P 1'
#
loop_
_entity.id
_entity.type
_entity.pdbx_description
1 polymer ?
#
loop_
_entity_poly.entity_id
_entity_poly.type
_entity_poly.pdbx_seq_one_letter_code
_entity_poly.pdbx_strand_id
1 'polypeptide(L)'
;MKPLKLLLVILSFAFVNTAISQTVYTTKTGEKYHTSSCRYLKYSKKAYTLEKAKALGFSACSVCKPNTQTSATNGLLENKQSTTPVRTVTAKQCTGKTKAKKRCKRKTKNANQRCYQH
;
A
#
# COMPACT_ATOMS: atom_id res chain seq x y z
N MET A 1 1.40 -39.60 42.49
CA MET A 1 1.52 -39.95 41.05
C MET A 1 0.48 -39.28 40.14
N LYS A 2 -0.73 -38.93 40.62
CA LYS A 2 -1.82 -38.40 39.77
C LYS A 2 -1.75 -36.89 39.42
N PRO A 3 -1.22 -35.95 40.24
CA PRO A 3 -1.20 -34.52 39.89
C PRO A 3 -0.06 -34.17 38.91
N LEU A 4 1.00 -34.98 38.89
CA LEU A 4 2.13 -34.85 37.96
C LEU A 4 1.74 -35.17 36.51
N LYS A 5 0.79 -36.10 36.34
CA LYS A 5 0.23 -36.46 35.02
C LYS A 5 -0.71 -35.37 34.49
N LEU A 6 -1.38 -34.63 35.39
CA LEU A 6 -2.23 -33.49 35.05
C LEU A 6 -1.39 -32.25 34.66
N LEU A 7 -0.29 -31.99 35.37
CA LEU A 7 0.68 -30.93 35.03
C LEU A 7 1.36 -31.15 33.67
N LEU A 8 1.69 -32.39 33.31
CA LEU A 8 2.28 -32.73 32.01
C LEU A 8 1.32 -32.48 30.83
N VAL A 9 0.01 -32.69 31.03
CA VAL A 9 -1.01 -32.46 30.00
C VAL A 9 -1.29 -30.97 29.79
N ILE A 10 -1.22 -30.16 30.85
CA ILE A 10 -1.37 -28.69 30.77
C ILE A 10 -0.14 -28.05 30.09
N LEU A 11 1.07 -28.55 30.36
CA LEU A 11 2.31 -28.07 29.73
C LEU A 11 2.35 -28.39 28.22
N SER A 12 1.76 -29.51 27.79
CA SER A 12 1.66 -29.85 26.36
C SER A 12 0.71 -28.97 25.54
N PHE A 13 -0.27 -28.33 26.18
CA PHE A 13 -1.27 -27.51 25.47
C PHE A 13 -0.85 -26.03 25.29
N ALA A 14 0.22 -25.60 25.97
CA ALA A 14 0.64 -24.20 26.02
C ALA A 14 1.52 -23.73 24.84
N PHE A 15 1.84 -24.59 23.86
CA PHE A 15 2.87 -24.29 22.85
C PHE A 15 2.38 -24.07 21.41
N VAL A 16 1.10 -23.81 21.18
CA VAL A 16 0.60 -23.54 19.81
C VAL A 16 0.48 -22.04 19.52
N ASN A 17 1.62 -21.36 19.43
CA ASN A 17 1.72 -20.00 18.86
C ASN A 17 1.98 -20.09 17.35
N THR A 18 0.93 -20.23 16.55
CA THR A 18 1.03 -20.16 15.07
C THR A 18 0.87 -18.71 14.60
N ALA A 19 1.99 -18.03 14.34
CA ALA A 19 1.99 -16.69 13.76
C ALA A 19 1.68 -16.74 12.26
N ILE A 20 0.50 -16.26 11.86
CA ILE A 20 0.11 -16.12 10.44
C ILE A 20 0.62 -14.76 9.94
N SER A 21 1.72 -14.76 9.19
CA SER A 21 2.24 -13.55 8.55
C SER A 21 1.84 -13.48 7.07
N GLN A 22 1.38 -12.32 6.62
CA GLN A 22 1.13 -12.03 5.22
C GLN A 22 2.45 -11.94 4.42
N THR A 23 2.55 -12.65 3.31
CA THR A 23 3.68 -12.55 2.37
C THR A 23 3.48 -11.38 1.40
N VAL A 24 4.48 -10.52 1.31
CA VAL A 24 4.56 -9.40 0.36
C VAL A 24 5.81 -9.53 -0.50
N TYR A 25 5.85 -8.81 -1.62
CA TYR A 25 6.95 -8.90 -2.58
C TYR A 25 7.64 -7.56 -2.76
N THR A 26 8.96 -7.58 -2.94
CA THR A 26 9.74 -6.38 -3.27
C THR A 26 10.53 -6.60 -4.56
N THR A 27 10.96 -5.51 -5.17
CA THR A 27 11.88 -5.51 -6.31
C THR A 27 13.34 -5.49 -5.83
N LYS A 28 14.30 -5.65 -6.74
CA LYS A 28 15.76 -5.62 -6.46
C LYS A 28 16.22 -4.33 -5.75
N THR A 29 15.62 -3.19 -6.07
CA THR A 29 15.98 -1.88 -5.49
C THR A 29 15.30 -1.61 -4.15
N GLY A 30 14.27 -2.38 -3.77
CA GLY A 30 13.81 -2.49 -2.38
C GLY A 30 13.26 -1.21 -1.73
N GLU A 31 12.64 -0.27 -2.43
CA GLU A 31 12.02 0.90 -1.77
C GLU A 31 10.57 0.64 -1.31
N LYS A 32 9.90 -0.31 -1.98
CA LYS A 32 8.47 -0.57 -1.82
C LYS A 32 8.16 -2.05 -1.76
N TYR A 33 7.10 -2.39 -1.04
CA TYR A 33 6.48 -3.71 -1.08
C TYR A 33 5.19 -3.70 -1.90
N HIS A 34 4.88 -4.85 -2.47
CA HIS A 34 3.92 -5.05 -3.57
C HIS A 34 3.12 -6.34 -3.34
N THR A 35 1.92 -6.41 -3.95
CA THR A 35 1.17 -7.67 -4.12
C THR A 35 1.82 -8.56 -5.18
N SER A 36 1.54 -9.87 -5.16
CA SER A 36 2.10 -10.86 -6.11
C SER A 36 1.89 -10.52 -7.59
N SER A 37 0.82 -9.79 -7.91
CA SER A 37 0.36 -9.42 -9.26
C SER A 37 0.81 -8.03 -9.72
N CYS A 38 1.65 -7.32 -8.96
CA CYS A 38 2.05 -5.97 -9.32
C CYS A 38 2.92 -5.95 -10.60
N ARG A 39 2.59 -5.06 -11.55
CA ARG A 39 3.32 -4.89 -12.83
C ARG A 39 4.81 -4.62 -12.65
N TYR A 40 5.24 -4.01 -11.54
CA TYR A 40 6.65 -3.72 -11.27
C TYR A 40 7.48 -4.95 -10.86
N LEU A 41 6.84 -6.07 -10.53
CA LEU A 41 7.52 -7.33 -10.17
C LEU A 41 7.89 -8.19 -11.38
N LYS A 42 7.63 -7.72 -12.61
CA LYS A 42 7.83 -8.51 -13.85
C LYS A 42 9.26 -9.08 -13.98
N TYR A 43 10.26 -8.32 -13.53
CA TYR A 43 11.68 -8.66 -13.73
C TYR A 43 12.39 -9.07 -12.42
N SER A 44 11.81 -8.76 -11.27
CA SER A 44 12.41 -9.05 -9.97
C SER A 44 11.33 -9.17 -8.92
N LYS A 45 11.34 -10.29 -8.20
CA LYS A 45 10.36 -10.63 -7.18
C LYS A 45 11.06 -11.32 -6.01
N LYS A 46 11.15 -10.62 -4.88
CA LYS A 46 11.68 -11.18 -3.62
C LYS A 46 10.59 -11.19 -2.57
N ALA A 47 10.34 -12.36 -1.97
CA ALA A 47 9.31 -12.51 -0.95
C ALA A 47 9.83 -12.05 0.42
N TYR A 48 8.99 -11.35 1.17
CA TYR A 48 9.20 -10.92 2.54
C TYR A 48 7.92 -11.12 3.34
N THR A 49 8.05 -11.27 4.66
CA THR A 49 6.92 -11.08 5.56
C THR A 49 6.57 -9.60 5.61
N LEU A 50 5.29 -9.27 5.78
CA LEU A 50 4.81 -7.89 5.85
C LEU A 50 5.48 -7.13 7.01
N GLU A 51 5.68 -7.80 8.15
CA GLU A 51 6.39 -7.25 9.30
C GLU A 51 7.85 -6.93 8.98
N LYS A 52 8.56 -7.86 8.34
CA LYS A 52 9.96 -7.65 7.95
C LYS A 52 10.09 -6.54 6.91
N ALA A 53 9.16 -6.45 5.95
CA ALA A 53 9.15 -5.37 4.97
C ALA A 53 8.98 -3.99 5.65
N LYS A 54 8.11 -3.89 6.65
CA LYS A 54 7.94 -2.67 7.46
C LYS A 54 9.17 -2.38 8.31
N ALA A 55 9.74 -3.39 8.96
CA ALA A 55 10.94 -3.25 9.79
C ALA A 55 12.16 -2.78 8.97
N LEU A 56 12.22 -3.16 7.69
CA LEU A 56 13.24 -2.70 6.74
C LEU A 56 12.95 -1.30 6.15
N GLY A 57 11.84 -0.66 6.53
CA GLY A 57 11.49 0.68 6.07
C GLY A 57 10.85 0.73 4.67
N PHE A 58 10.41 -0.41 4.12
CA PHE A 58 9.77 -0.42 2.81
C PHE A 58 8.37 0.20 2.88
N SER A 59 8.05 1.04 1.90
CA SER A 59 6.73 1.68 1.82
C SER A 59 5.77 0.89 0.94
N ALA A 60 4.46 1.05 1.15
CA ALA A 60 3.47 0.36 0.32
C ALA A 60 3.47 0.91 -1.11
N CYS A 61 3.40 0.03 -2.11
CA CYS A 61 3.25 0.46 -3.49
C CYS A 61 1.88 1.12 -3.71
N SER A 62 1.87 2.38 -4.19
CA SER A 62 0.65 3.14 -4.47
C SER A 62 -0.18 2.59 -5.64
N VAL A 63 0.43 1.76 -6.49
CA VAL A 63 -0.23 1.17 -7.68
C VAL A 63 -1.01 -0.08 -7.30
N CYS A 64 -0.40 -1.03 -6.59
CA CYS A 64 -1.08 -2.28 -6.21
C CYS A 64 -1.67 -2.28 -4.79
N LYS A 65 -1.43 -1.23 -3.99
CA LYS A 65 -2.04 -0.97 -2.68
C LYS A 65 -2.13 -2.21 -1.77
N PRO A 66 -1.00 -2.82 -1.39
CA PRO A 66 -0.97 -4.08 -0.64
C PRO A 66 -1.57 -4.04 0.79
N ASN A 67 -1.94 -2.87 1.31
CA ASN A 67 -2.53 -2.71 2.65
C ASN A 67 -4.06 -2.91 2.70
N THR A 68 -4.73 -3.02 1.56
CA THR A 68 -6.14 -3.41 1.55
C THR A 68 -6.20 -4.93 1.61
N GLN A 69 -6.35 -5.48 2.81
CA GLN A 69 -6.69 -6.89 2.97
C GLN A 69 -8.09 -7.11 2.40
N THR A 70 -8.14 -7.58 1.16
CA THR A 70 -9.29 -8.33 0.68
C THR A 70 -9.18 -9.73 1.28
N SER A 71 -9.59 -9.86 2.54
CA SER A 71 -10.06 -11.14 3.07
C SER A 71 -11.43 -11.38 2.45
N ALA A 72 -11.45 -11.96 1.25
CA ALA A 72 -12.67 -12.51 0.68
C ALA A 72 -12.97 -13.83 1.41
N THR A 73 -13.55 -13.72 2.60
CA THR A 73 -14.62 -14.65 2.99
C THR A 73 -15.89 -14.13 2.33
N ASN A 74 -16.53 -14.98 1.53
CA ASN A 74 -17.66 -14.66 0.67
C ASN A 74 -18.82 -13.97 1.42
N GLY A 75 -19.44 -12.95 0.79
CA GLY A 75 -20.80 -12.53 1.12
C GLY A 75 -21.01 -11.02 1.24
N LEU A 76 -21.45 -10.40 0.13
CA LEU A 76 -22.43 -9.31 0.03
C LEU A 76 -22.40 -8.11 1.02
N LEU A 77 -22.32 -6.90 0.42
CA LEU A 77 -22.62 -5.56 0.98
C LEU A 77 -21.55 -5.09 2.01
N GLU A 78 -20.98 -3.89 2.04
CA GLU A 78 -21.42 -2.59 1.55
C GLU A 78 -20.22 -1.60 1.52
N ASN A 79 -20.16 -0.81 0.45
CA ASN A 79 -19.87 0.63 0.33
C ASN A 79 -19.08 1.40 1.42
N LYS A 80 -17.97 2.04 0.97
CA LYS A 80 -17.35 3.33 1.37
C LYS A 80 -17.40 3.81 2.83
N GLN A 81 -16.21 4.08 3.37
CA GLN A 81 -15.81 5.46 3.76
C GLN A 81 -14.27 5.55 3.89
N SER A 82 -13.60 5.93 2.80
CA SER A 82 -12.20 6.38 2.85
C SER A 82 -12.18 7.89 3.08
N THR A 83 -11.88 8.32 4.29
CA THR A 83 -11.54 9.70 4.59
C THR A 83 -10.12 10.00 4.11
N THR A 84 -10.02 10.42 2.85
CA THR A 84 -8.91 11.23 2.34
C THR A 84 -9.57 12.26 1.42
N PRO A 85 -9.21 13.56 1.49
CA PRO A 85 -9.96 14.59 0.79
C PRO A 85 -9.84 14.33 -0.69
N VAL A 86 -10.96 13.95 -1.31
CA VAL A 86 -11.15 13.96 -2.75
C VAL A 86 -10.95 15.41 -3.18
N ARG A 87 -9.71 15.78 -3.50
CA ARG A 87 -9.44 17.00 -4.24
C ARG A 87 -9.99 16.76 -5.63
N THR A 88 -11.28 16.99 -5.82
CA THR A 88 -11.84 17.46 -7.09
C THR A 88 -11.22 18.83 -7.37
N VAL A 89 -9.91 18.86 -7.64
CA VAL A 89 -9.23 20.03 -8.18
C VAL A 89 -9.71 20.18 -9.61
N THR A 90 -10.81 20.93 -9.75
CA THR A 90 -11.28 21.44 -11.03
C THR A 90 -10.09 22.10 -11.72
N ALA A 91 -9.77 21.62 -12.92
CA ALA A 91 -8.61 22.11 -13.64
C ALA A 91 -8.81 23.59 -13.98
N LYS A 92 -8.01 24.47 -13.37
CA LYS A 92 -8.02 25.92 -13.60
C LYS A 92 -7.04 26.27 -14.72
N GLN A 93 -7.25 27.41 -15.39
CA GLN A 93 -6.34 27.87 -16.44
C GLN A 93 -5.00 28.32 -15.85
N CYS A 94 -3.90 27.95 -16.52
CA CYS A 94 -2.54 28.33 -16.16
C CYS A 94 -2.33 29.85 -16.13
N THR A 95 -1.59 30.33 -15.14
CA THR A 95 -1.28 31.76 -14.94
C THR A 95 -0.02 32.23 -15.68
N GLY A 96 0.77 31.33 -16.27
CA GLY A 96 2.00 31.65 -16.99
C GLY A 96 1.80 32.48 -18.27
N LYS A 97 2.83 33.22 -18.68
CA LYS A 97 2.88 33.99 -19.94
C LYS A 97 3.92 33.38 -20.89
N THR A 98 3.63 33.33 -22.18
CA THR A 98 4.58 32.85 -23.21
C THR A 98 5.64 33.92 -23.51
N LYS A 99 6.68 33.56 -24.28
CA LYS A 99 7.70 34.51 -24.77
C LYS A 99 7.08 35.71 -25.51
N ALA A 100 5.98 35.48 -26.22
CA ALA A 100 5.19 36.52 -26.88
C ALA A 100 4.26 37.30 -25.92
N LYS A 101 4.47 37.20 -24.60
CA LYS A 101 3.71 37.85 -23.51
C LYS A 101 2.22 37.51 -23.44
N LYS A 102 1.71 36.58 -24.26
CA LYS A 102 0.32 36.11 -24.23
C LYS A 102 0.09 35.13 -23.07
N ARG A 103 -1.12 35.14 -22.47
CA ARG A 103 -1.49 34.24 -21.37
C ARG A 103 -1.57 32.78 -21.83
N CYS A 104 -1.05 31.86 -21.02
CA CYS A 104 -1.10 30.43 -21.29
C CYS A 104 -2.55 29.92 -21.32
N LYS A 105 -2.92 29.19 -22.37
CA LYS A 105 -4.28 28.63 -22.54
C LYS A 105 -4.47 27.25 -21.89
N ARG A 106 -3.39 26.64 -21.39
CA ARG A 106 -3.43 25.28 -20.83
C ARG A 106 -4.09 25.26 -19.47
N LYS A 107 -4.85 24.21 -19.15
CA LYS A 107 -5.40 23.99 -17.81
C LYS A 107 -4.43 23.17 -16.96
N THR A 108 -4.44 23.40 -15.65
CA THR A 108 -3.59 22.71 -14.66
C THR A 108 -4.38 22.44 -13.38
N LYS A 109 -4.00 21.35 -12.69
CA LYS A 109 -4.50 20.99 -11.36
C LYS A 109 -3.47 21.29 -10.27
N ASN A 110 -2.33 21.89 -10.63
CA ASN A 110 -1.24 22.20 -9.71
C ASN A 110 -1.65 23.32 -8.75
N ALA A 111 -1.21 23.21 -7.49
CA ALA A 111 -1.51 24.19 -6.45
C ALA A 111 -0.99 25.60 -6.79
N ASN A 112 0.14 25.70 -7.49
CA ASN A 112 0.73 26.96 -7.95
C ASN A 112 0.07 27.55 -9.22
N GLN A 113 -0.96 26.89 -9.77
CA GLN A 113 -1.65 27.30 -10.99
C GLN A 113 -0.74 27.50 -12.21
N ARG A 114 0.44 26.86 -12.25
CA ARG A 114 1.34 26.83 -13.41
C ARG A 114 1.32 25.44 -14.07
N CYS A 115 1.41 25.42 -15.38
CA CYS A 115 1.58 24.18 -16.15
C CYS A 115 3.08 23.89 -16.33
N TYR A 116 3.45 22.68 -16.74
CA TYR A 116 4.85 22.23 -16.82
C TYR A 116 5.75 23.02 -17.81
N GLN A 117 5.19 23.98 -18.56
CA GLN A 117 5.96 24.84 -19.46
C GLN A 117 6.39 26.18 -18.81
N HIS A 118 5.99 26.43 -17.56
CA HIS A 118 6.12 27.70 -16.87
C HIS A 118 6.51 27.50 -15.41
#